data_AF-A0A9D7MSA4-F1
#
_entry.id   AF-A0A9D7MSA4-F1
#
_cell.length_a   1.000
_cell.length_b   1.000
_cell.length_c   1.000
_cell.angle_alpha   90.00
_cell.angle_beta   90.00
_cell.angle_gamma   90.00
#
_symmetry.space_group_name_H-M   'P 1'
#
loop_
_entity.id
_entity.type
_entity.pdbx_description
1 polymer ?
#
loop_
_entity_poly.entity_id
_entity_poly.type
_entity_poly.pdbx_seq_one_letter_code
_entity_poly.pdbx_strand_id
1 'polypeptide(L)' 'MADENTGWCIGENGTILRSINGGTNWSSQVSGTSNLLLSSFFINSNTGWISGEDGIILSTTNSGVNRNRHRLVHSLT' A
#
# COMPACT_ATOMS: atom_id res chain seq x y z
N MET A 1 -9.67 -12.69 4.77
CA MET A 1 -8.43 -13.14 4.10
C MET A 1 -8.41 -12.52 2.73
N ALA A 2 -7.27 -12.00 2.27
CA ALA A 2 -7.09 -11.63 0.86
C ALA A 2 -7.39 -12.87 0.00
N ASP A 3 -8.16 -12.71 -1.08
CA ASP A 3 -8.46 -13.82 -1.98
C ASP A 3 -7.17 -14.37 -2.61
N GLU A 4 -7.16 -15.65 -2.97
CA GLU A 4 -5.98 -16.34 -3.54
C GLU A 4 -5.49 -15.73 -4.86
N ASN A 5 -6.30 -14.89 -5.49
CA ASN A 5 -5.98 -14.24 -6.76
C ASN A 5 -5.31 -12.87 -6.59
N THR A 6 -5.46 -12.24 -5.42
CA THR A 6 -4.94 -10.89 -5.17
C THR A 6 -3.60 -10.93 -4.46
N GLY A 7 -2.57 -10.43 -5.13
CA GLY A 7 -1.21 -10.30 -4.58
C GLY A 7 -0.77 -8.84 -4.50
N TRP A 8 0.08 -8.52 -3.52
CA TRP A 8 0.70 -7.20 -3.36
C TRP A 8 2.20 -7.34 -3.18
N CYS A 9 2.97 -6.53 -3.91
CA CYS A 9 4.41 -6.37 -3.71
C CYS A 9 4.72 -4.91 -3.42
N ILE A 10 5.65 -4.68 -2.50
CA ILE A 10 6.11 -3.35 -2.10
C ILE A 10 7.64 -3.32 -2.07
N GLY A 11 8.25 -2.13 -2.15
CA GLY A 11 9.70 -2.03 -2.01
C GLY A 11 10.25 -0.62 -2.20
N GLU A 12 11.49 -0.57 -2.71
CA GLU A 12 12.24 0.66 -2.96
C GLU A 12 11.50 1.65 -3.87
N ASN A 13 11.87 2.92 -3.79
CA ASN A 13 11.33 4.02 -4.60
C ASN A 13 9.80 4.14 -4.50
N GLY A 14 9.22 3.76 -3.36
CA GLY A 14 7.77 3.76 -3.16
C GLY A 14 7.03 2.79 -4.08
N THR A 15 7.68 1.71 -4.53
CA THR A 15 7.08 0.74 -5.45
C THR A 15 5.91 0.03 -4.79
N ILE A 16 4.75 0.03 -5.44
CA ILE A 16 3.60 -0.80 -5.10
C ILE A 16 3.09 -1.47 -6.37
N LEU A 17 3.04 -2.80 -6.38
CA LEU A 17 2.46 -3.59 -7.44
C LEU A 17 1.29 -4.41 -6.89
N ARG A 18 0.23 -4.52 -7.69
CA ARG A 18 -0.94 -5.35 -7.37
C ARG A 18 -1.21 -6.33 -8.50
N SER A 19 -1.47 -7.58 -8.15
CA SER A 19 -2.02 -8.59 -9.04
C SER A 19 -3.45 -8.91 -8.64
N ILE A 20 -4.28 -9.31 -9.62
CA ILE A 20 -5.64 -9.82 -9.42
C ILE A 20 -5.84 -11.20 -10.07
N ASN A 21 -4.75 -11.84 -10.50
CA ASN A 21 -4.75 -13.11 -11.23
C ASN A 21 -3.62 -14.04 -10.75
N GLY A 22 -3.43 -14.10 -9.42
CA GLY A 22 -2.50 -15.02 -8.76
C GLY A 22 -1.03 -14.72 -9.05
N GLY A 23 -0.68 -13.46 -9.34
CA GLY A 23 0.69 -13.07 -9.67
C GLY A 23 1.09 -13.27 -11.13
N THR A 24 0.17 -13.66 -12.00
CA THR A 24 0.44 -13.81 -13.45
C THR A 24 0.75 -12.46 -14.10
N ASN A 25 -0.01 -11.41 -13.76
CA ASN A 25 0.23 -10.03 -14.19
C ASN A 25 0.19 -9.08 -13.00
N TRP A 26 0.93 -7.97 -13.11
CA TRP A 26 1.06 -6.95 -12.07
C TRP A 26 0.77 -5.56 -12.64
N SER A 27 0.08 -4.74 -11.87
CA SER A 27 -0.23 -3.35 -12.20
C SER A 27 0.27 -2.42 -11.11
N SER A 28 1.02 -1.39 -11.50
CA SER A 28 1.56 -0.40 -10.56
C SER A 28 0.45 0.41 -9.90
N GLN A 29 0.60 0.63 -8.60
CA GLN A 29 -0.26 1.51 -7.81
C GLN A 29 0.52 2.75 -7.40
N VAL A 30 -0.17 3.89 -7.31
CA VAL A 30 0.47 5.14 -6.90
C VAL A 30 0.63 5.15 -5.37
N SER A 31 1.87 5.16 -4.90
CA SER A 31 2.19 5.28 -3.46
C SER A 31 2.18 6.71 -2.95
N GLY A 32 2.51 7.67 -3.82
CA GLY A 32 2.63 9.09 -3.47
C GLY A 32 3.90 9.44 -2.66
N THR A 33 4.88 8.52 -2.61
CA THR A 33 6.18 8.67 -1.95
C THR A 33 7.27 7.97 -2.78
N SER A 34 8.52 8.34 -2.57
CA SER A 34 9.70 7.63 -3.10
C SER A 34 10.47 6.86 -2.03
N ASN A 35 10.00 6.87 -0.77
CA ASN A 35 10.67 6.16 0.32
C ASN A 35 10.54 4.64 0.19
N LEU A 36 11.44 3.92 0.86
CA LEU A 36 11.37 2.46 0.95
C LEU A 36 10.12 2.03 1.73
N LEU A 37 9.33 1.14 1.12
CA LEU A 37 8.21 0.46 1.76
C LEU A 37 8.68 -0.91 2.28
N LEU A 38 8.40 -1.19 3.55
CA LEU A 38 9.02 -2.28 4.30
C LEU A 38 8.06 -3.40 4.66
N SER A 39 6.79 -3.08 4.90
CA SER A 39 5.80 -4.09 5.29
C SER A 39 4.42 -3.77 4.76
N SER A 40 3.61 -4.81 4.54
CA SER A 40 2.21 -4.69 4.15
C SER A 40 1.35 -5.73 4.85
N PHE A 41 0.11 -5.36 5.12
CA PHE A 41 -0.88 -6.24 5.71
C PHE A 41 -2.26 -5.97 5.13
N PHE A 42 -2.92 -7.02 4.65
CA PHE A 42 -4.24 -6.93 4.01
C PHE A 42 -5.22 -7.90 4.65
N ILE A 43 -6.39 -7.40 5.05
CA ILE A 43 -7.46 -8.22 5.62
C ILE A 43 -8.37 -8.83 4.53
N ASN A 44 -8.42 -8.17 3.37
CA ASN A 44 -9.08 -8.60 2.15
C ASN A 44 -8.41 -7.94 0.93
N SER A 45 -8.86 -8.24 -0.28
CA SER A 45 -8.27 -7.72 -1.53
C SER A 45 -8.35 -6.20 -1.68
N ASN A 46 -9.24 -5.54 -0.92
CA ASN A 46 -9.52 -4.11 -1.06
C ASN A 46 -9.02 -3.29 0.13
N THR A 47 -8.75 -3.93 1.27
CA THR A 47 -8.46 -3.27 2.55
C THR A 47 -7.14 -3.74 3.14
N GLY A 48 -6.23 -2.79 3.36
CA GLY A 48 -4.95 -3.06 3.98
C GLY A 48 -4.10 -1.82 4.23
N TRP A 49 -2.93 -2.05 4.79
CA TRP A 49 -1.96 -1.04 5.19
C TRP A 49 -0.58 -1.40 4.69
N ILE A 50 0.21 -0.38 4.39
CA ILE A 50 1.62 -0.47 4.01
C ILE A 50 2.39 0.49 4.90
N SER A 51 3.52 0.04 5.45
CA SER A 51 4.45 0.88 6.21
C SER A 51 5.81 0.97 5.53
N GLY A 52 6.52 2.06 5.77
CA GLY A 52 7.84 2.31 5.20
C GLY A 52 8.69 3.22 6.10
N GLU A 53 9.83 3.65 5.56
CA GLU A 53 10.74 4.59 6.23
C GLU A 53 10.07 5.94 6.55
N ASP A 54 10.69 6.71 7.44
CA ASP A 54 10.25 8.04 7.87
C ASP A 54 8.81 8.08 8.44
N GLY A 55 8.37 6.98 9.06
CA GLY A 55 7.05 6.88 9.67
C GLY A 55 5.90 6.83 8.65
N ILE A 56 6.19 6.45 7.40
CA ILE A 56 5.15 6.29 6.38
C ILE A 56 4.17 5.19 6.77
N ILE A 57 2.90 5.54 6.77
CA ILE A 57 1.77 4.61 6.82
C ILE A 57 0.82 4.98 5.70
N LEU A 58 0.59 4.04 4.78
CA LEU A 58 -0.39 4.12 3.71
C LEU A 58 -1.53 3.16 4.05
N SER A 59 -2.77 3.56 3.76
CA SER A 59 -3.95 2.71 3.92
C SER A 59 -4.76 2.70 2.64
N THR A 60 -5.37 1.58 2.32
CA THR A 60 -6.37 1.49 1.26
C THR A 60 -7.62 0.78 1.76
N THR A 61 -8.79 1.25 1.30
CA THR A 61 -10.11 0.64 1.51
C THR A 61 -10.83 0.34 0.20
N ASN A 62 -10.16 0.61 -0.94
CA ASN A 62 -10.68 0.40 -2.28
C ASN A 62 -9.57 -0.10 -3.23
N SER A 63 -8.85 -1.15 -2.82
CA SER A 63 -7.97 -1.88 -3.73
C SER A 63 -6.78 -1.06 -4.29
N GLY A 64 -6.32 -0.03 -3.57
CA GLY A 64 -5.29 0.91 -4.02
C GLY A 64 -5.83 2.19 -4.66
N VAL A 65 -7.15 2.33 -4.84
CA VAL A 65 -7.78 3.46 -5.53
C VAL A 65 -8.59 4.33 -4.56
N ASN A 66 -7.92 5.10 -3.68
CA ASN A 66 -8.24 6.52 -3.43
C ASN A 66 -7.39 7.17 -2.34
N ARG A 67 -7.13 8.46 -2.58
CA ARG A 67 -6.19 9.35 -1.90
C ARG A 67 -6.80 9.95 -0.64
N ASN A 68 -6.33 9.57 0.55
CA ASN A 68 -6.45 10.43 1.72
C ASN A 68 -5.14 10.38 2.51
N ARG A 69 -4.33 11.43 2.38
CA ARG A 69 -3.17 11.66 3.23
C ARG A 69 -3.68 11.95 4.63
N HIS A 70 -3.70 10.96 5.52
CA HIS A 70 -3.67 11.27 6.95
C HIS A 70 -2.24 11.65 7.32
N ARG A 71 -1.88 12.91 7.04
CA ARG A 71 -0.73 13.56 7.66
C ARG A 71 -1.04 13.67 9.14
N LEU A 72 -0.49 12.79 9.97
CA LEU A 72 -0.42 13.02 11.41
C LEU A 72 0.52 14.22 11.63
N VAL A 73 -0.04 15.43 11.59
CA VAL A 73 0.61 16.61 12.19
C VAL A 73 0.49 16.43 13.69
N HIS A 74 1.56 15.98 14.34
CA HIS A 74 1.72 16.23 15.76
C HIS A 74 2.07 17.72 15.92
N SER A 75 1.04 18.57 16.04
CA SER A 75 1.20 19.96 16.46
C SER A 75 1.44 19.96 17.96
N LEU A 76 2.68 20.18 18.38
CA LEU A 76 2.98 20.56 19.77
C LEU A 76 2.83 22.08 19.87
N THR A 77 1.67 22.51 20.38
CA THR A 77 1.49 23.76 21.14
C THR A 77 0.52 23.46 22.27
#